data_AF-A0A846YDK8-F1
#
_entry.id   AF-A0A846YDK8-F1
#
_cell.length_a   1.000
_cell.length_b   1.000
_cell.length_c   1.000
_cell.angle_alpha   90.00
_cell.angle_beta   90.00
_cell.angle_gamma   90.00
#
_symmetry.space_group_name_H-M   'P 1'
#
loop_
_entity.id
_entity.type
_entity.pdbx_description
1 polymer ?
#
loop_
_entity_poly.entity_id
_entity_poly.type
_entity_poly.pdbx_seq_one_letter_code
_entity_poly.pdbx_strand_id
1 'polypeptide(L)'
;MKKITISIPDEIAEKAARAVDSGDASSVSAWFADLARREPDWAAAAEIFAELAVEAGVTGADREWAAGVFDEIDAEHSDPLGGAA
;
A
#
# COMPACT_ATOMS: atom_id res chain seq x y z
N MET A 1 -22.63 -21.43 -1.59
CA MET A 1 -21.52 -20.48 -1.85
C MET A 1 -20.50 -20.63 -0.74
N LYS A 2 -19.20 -20.74 -1.06
CA LYS A 2 -18.16 -20.77 -0.03
C LYS A 2 -17.88 -19.34 0.41
N LYS A 3 -17.98 -19.07 1.71
CA LYS A 3 -17.64 -17.77 2.28
C LYS A 3 -16.14 -17.80 2.59
N ILE A 4 -15.38 -16.92 1.96
CA ILE A 4 -13.97 -16.72 2.29
C ILE A 4 -13.93 -15.61 3.33
N THR A 5 -13.40 -15.92 4.50
CA THR A 5 -13.12 -14.93 5.54
C THR A 5 -11.62 -14.73 5.57
N ILE A 6 -11.18 -13.51 5.29
CA ILE A 6 -9.78 -13.09 5.39
C ILE A 6 -9.68 -12.02 6.47
N SER A 7 -8.63 -12.11 7.28
CA SER A 7 -8.26 -11.01 8.18
C SER A 7 -7.33 -10.11 7.38
N ILE A 8 -7.68 -8.83 7.31
CA ILE A 8 -6.89 -7.80 6.66
C ILE A 8 -6.57 -6.72 7.69
N PRO A 9 -5.43 -6.03 7.57
CA PRO A 9 -5.15 -4.87 8.39
C PRO A 9 -6.22 -3.78 8.23
N ASP A 10 -6.49 -3.05 9.31
CA ASP A 10 -7.56 -2.05 9.36
C ASP A 10 -7.32 -0.91 8.35
N GLU A 11 -6.07 -0.51 8.15
CA GLU A 11 -5.69 0.53 7.20
C GLU A 11 -6.00 0.15 5.75
N ILE A 12 -5.97 -1.15 5.43
CA ILE A 12 -6.34 -1.65 4.10
C ILE A 12 -7.85 -1.70 3.96
N ALA A 13 -8.57 -2.09 5.02
CA ALA A 13 -10.02 -2.07 5.05
C ALA A 13 -10.56 -0.64 4.86
N GLU A 14 -9.95 0.36 5.51
CA GLU A 14 -10.30 1.77 5.35
C GLU A 14 -10.04 2.32 3.95
N LYS A 15 -8.94 1.91 3.30
CA LYS A 15 -8.68 2.28 1.90
C LYS A 15 -9.76 1.72 0.97
N ALA A 16 -10.15 0.47 1.17
CA ALA A 16 -11.23 -0.13 0.39
C ALA A 16 -12.57 0.55 0.66
N ALA A 17 -12.87 0.92 1.91
CA ALA A 17 -14.07 1.68 2.27
C ALA A 17 -14.11 3.05 1.57
N ARG A 18 -13.01 3.81 1.63
CA ARG A 18 -12.89 5.11 0.93
C ARG A 18 -13.12 5.01 -0.57
N ALA A 19 -12.59 3.96 -1.21
CA ALA A 19 -12.81 3.73 -2.64
C ALA A 19 -14.27 3.40 -2.99
N VAL A 20 -15.02 2.82 -2.05
CA VAL A 20 -16.46 2.61 -2.23
C VAL A 20 -17.21 3.93 -2.05
N ASP A 21 -16.86 4.72 -1.04
CA ASP A 21 -17.50 6.01 -0.75
C ASP A 21 -17.25 7.04 -1.86
N SER A 22 -16.08 7.03 -2.49
CA SER A 22 -15.76 7.89 -3.65
C SER A 22 -16.42 7.42 -4.95
N GLY A 23 -17.01 6.23 -4.98
CA GLY A 23 -17.60 5.63 -6.18
C GLY A 23 -16.59 4.97 -7.12
N ASP A 24 -15.32 4.88 -6.73
CA ASP A 24 -14.26 4.21 -7.50
C ASP A 24 -14.42 2.67 -7.49
N ALA A 25 -15.13 2.13 -6.50
CA ALA A 25 -15.48 0.73 -6.41
C ALA A 25 -16.95 0.52 -6.02
N SER A 26 -17.59 -0.50 -6.59
CA SER A 26 -18.99 -0.84 -6.28
C SER A 26 -19.18 -1.54 -4.93
N SER A 27 -18.10 -2.06 -4.34
CA SER A 27 -18.05 -2.69 -3.03
C SER A 27 -16.61 -2.99 -2.62
N VAL A 28 -16.37 -3.25 -1.33
CA VAL A 28 -15.05 -3.65 -0.80
C VAL A 28 -14.54 -4.92 -1.49
N SER A 29 -15.41 -5.91 -1.71
CA SER A 29 -15.03 -7.14 -2.42
C SER A 29 -14.71 -6.90 -3.89
N ALA A 30 -15.41 -5.98 -4.55
CA ALA A 30 -15.09 -5.57 -5.92
C ALA A 30 -13.72 -4.86 -5.98
N TRP A 31 -13.40 -4.03 -4.98
CA TRP A 31 -12.08 -3.39 -4.87
C TRP A 31 -10.95 -4.40 -4.75
N PHE A 32 -11.06 -5.38 -3.83
CA PHE A 32 -10.05 -6.45 -3.71
C PHE A 32 -9.97 -7.35 -4.94
N ALA A 33 -11.11 -7.67 -5.57
CA ALA A 33 -11.11 -8.46 -6.80
C ALA A 33 -10.49 -7.71 -7.98
N ASP A 34 -10.60 -6.39 -8.01
CA ASP A 34 -9.93 -5.54 -8.99
C ASP A 34 -8.43 -5.43 -8.70
N LEU A 35 -8.06 -5.25 -7.44
CA LEU A 35 -6.66 -5.27 -7.00
C LEU A 35 -5.97 -6.60 -7.36
N ALA A 36 -6.64 -7.72 -7.11
CA ALA A 36 -6.13 -9.05 -7.45
C ALA A 36 -6.10 -9.29 -8.97
N ARG A 37 -7.04 -8.75 -9.74
CA ARG A 37 -6.98 -8.80 -11.22
C ARG A 37 -5.86 -7.94 -11.79
N ARG A 38 -5.56 -6.85 -11.11
CA ARG A 38 -4.51 -5.91 -11.46
C ARG A 38 -3.17 -6.29 -10.84
N GLU A 39 -3.07 -7.42 -10.12
CA GLU A 39 -1.86 -7.83 -9.40
C GLU A 39 -0.66 -7.56 -10.29
N PRO A 40 0.09 -6.49 -9.99
CA PRO A 40 1.31 -6.22 -10.72
C PRO A 40 2.18 -7.44 -10.53
N ASP A 41 2.90 -7.83 -11.57
CA ASP A 41 4.04 -8.71 -11.36
C ASP A 41 5.06 -7.92 -10.52
N TRP A 42 4.94 -8.03 -9.20
CA TRP A 42 5.76 -7.29 -8.26
C TRP A 42 7.23 -7.68 -8.37
N ALA A 43 7.52 -8.89 -8.85
CA ALA A 43 8.87 -9.29 -9.18
C ALA A 43 9.37 -8.49 -10.38
N ALA A 44 8.60 -8.44 -11.47
CA ALA A 44 8.95 -7.62 -12.64
C ALA A 44 9.05 -6.12 -12.30
N ALA A 45 8.13 -5.60 -11.49
CA ALA A 45 8.19 -4.21 -11.03
C ALA A 45 9.46 -3.93 -10.21
N ALA A 46 9.82 -4.84 -9.29
CA ALA A 46 11.05 -4.72 -8.51
C ALA A 46 12.31 -4.78 -9.39
N GLU A 47 12.33 -5.64 -10.42
CA GLU A 47 13.42 -5.71 -11.40
C GLU A 47 13.56 -4.39 -12.16
N ILE A 48 12.47 -3.86 -12.71
CA ILE A 48 12.47 -2.57 -13.44
C ILE A 48 12.94 -1.43 -12.53
N PHE A 49 12.47 -1.38 -11.28
CA PHE A 49 12.91 -0.37 -10.33
C PHE A 49 14.41 -0.49 -9.99
N ALA A 50 14.94 -1.71 -9.89
CA ALA A 50 16.35 -1.94 -9.66
C ALA A 50 17.20 -1.45 -10.86
N GLU A 51 16.77 -1.75 -12.08
CA GLU A 51 17.43 -1.27 -13.31
C GLU A 51 17.43 0.26 -13.38
N LEU A 52 16.28 0.89 -13.17
CA LEU A 52 16.16 2.36 -13.15
C LEU A 52 17.01 3.00 -12.06
N ALA A 53 17.07 2.40 -10.87
CA ALA A 53 17.89 2.89 -9.78
C ALA A 53 19.39 2.85 -10.15
N VAL A 54 19.84 1.79 -10.83
CA VAL A 54 21.21 1.69 -11.33
C VAL A 54 21.48 2.75 -12.40
N GLU A 55 20.57 2.91 -13.38
CA GLU A 55 20.73 3.89 -14.45
C GLU A 55 20.72 5.34 -13.94
N ALA A 56 19.88 5.65 -12.96
CA ALA A 56 19.83 6.95 -12.31
C ALA A 56 21.00 7.19 -11.33
N GLY A 57 21.85 6.18 -11.08
CA GLY A 57 22.99 6.29 -10.16
C GLY A 57 22.60 6.35 -8.69
N VAL A 58 21.44 5.81 -8.31
CA VAL A 58 20.95 5.78 -6.92
C VAL A 58 21.91 4.94 -6.07
N THR A 59 22.50 5.57 -5.08
CA THR A 59 23.48 4.96 -4.19
C THR A 59 22.83 4.32 -2.97
N GLY A 60 23.62 3.58 -2.19
CA GLY A 60 23.17 3.07 -0.89
C GLY A 60 22.78 4.20 0.07
N ALA A 61 23.51 5.31 0.06
CA ALA A 61 23.22 6.47 0.90
C ALA A 61 21.87 7.12 0.54
N ASP A 62 21.51 7.17 -0.75
CA ASP A 62 20.22 7.70 -1.19
C ASP A 62 19.06 6.81 -0.69
N ARG A 63 19.28 5.49 -0.66
CA ARG A 63 18.29 4.53 -0.14
C ARG A 63 18.13 4.63 1.37
N GLU A 64 19.24 4.77 2.10
CA GLU A 64 19.22 4.97 3.55
C GLU A 64 18.52 6.29 3.92
N TRP A 65 18.81 7.37 3.18
CA TRP A 65 18.11 8.64 3.33
C TRP A 65 16.60 8.48 3.06
N ALA A 66 16.21 7.85 1.95
CA ALA A 66 14.81 7.64 1.61
C ALA A 66 14.07 6.81 2.68
N ALA A 67 14.70 5.75 3.20
CA ALA A 67 14.13 4.95 4.28
C ALA A 67 13.90 5.80 5.54
N GLY A 68 14.86 6.64 5.92
CA GLY A 68 14.70 7.56 7.05
C GLY A 68 13.55 8.55 6.87
N VAL A 69 13.35 9.08 5.65
CA VAL A 69 12.21 9.96 5.33
C VAL A 69 10.89 9.20 5.44
N PHE A 70 10.80 7.96 4.97
CA PHE A 70 9.60 7.16 5.11
C PHE A 70 9.30 6.82 6.57
N ASP A 71 10.31 6.47 7.36
CA ASP A 71 10.16 6.24 8.80
C ASP A 71 9.66 7.50 9.52
N GLU A 72 10.14 8.69 9.14
CA GLU A 72 9.68 9.98 9.68
C GLU A 72 8.22 10.26 9.31
N ILE A 73 7.84 10.03 8.05
CA ILE A 73 6.45 10.18 7.57
C ILE A 73 5.51 9.20 8.28
N ASP A 74 5.92 7.93 8.42
CA ASP A 74 5.14 6.92 9.12
C ASP A 74 5.02 7.25 10.61
N ALA A 75 6.06 7.81 11.22
CA ALA A 75 6.01 8.29 12.60
C ALA A 75 5.08 9.51 12.77
N GLU A 76 5.06 10.44 11.80
CA GLU A 76 4.14 11.59 11.79
C GLU A 76 2.68 11.17 11.58
N HIS A 77 2.45 10.10 10.81
CA HIS A 77 1.13 9.52 10.60
C HIS A 77 0.75 8.44 11.62
N SER A 78 1.64 8.11 12.56
CA SER A 78 1.34 7.33 13.76
C SER A 78 0.78 8.25 14.85
N ASP A 79 -0.34 8.93 14.57
CA ASP A 79 -1.17 9.46 15.65
C ASP A 79 -1.84 8.25 16.30
N PRO A 80 -1.58 7.93 17.59
CA PRO A 80 -2.30 6.87 18.25
C PRO A 80 -3.75 7.33 18.28
N LEU A 81 -4.64 6.61 17.58
CA LEU A 81 -6.09 6.75 17.68
C LEU A 81 -6.47 7.13 19.13
N GLY A 82 -6.70 8.42 19.31
CA GLY A 82 -6.92 9.04 20.60
C GLY A 82 -8.27 8.59 21.12
N GLY A 83 -8.22 7.51 21.89
CA GLY A 83 -9.15 7.08 22.94
C GLY A 83 -10.58 7.58 22.89
N ALA A 84 -11.49 6.64 22.71
CA ALA A 84 -12.87 6.77 23.18
C ALA A 84 -12.91 7.13 24.69
N ALA A 85 -13.68 8.16 25.04
CA ALA A 85 -14.53 8.25 26.23
C ALA A 85 -15.53 9.42 26.07
#